data_AF-A0A226X2H0-F1
#
_entry.id   AF-A0A226X2H0-F1
#
_cell.length_a   1.000
_cell.length_b   1.000
_cell.length_c   1.000
_cell.angle_alpha   90.00
_cell.angle_beta   90.00
_cell.angle_gamma   90.00
#
_symmetry.space_group_name_H-M   'P 1'
#
loop_
_entity.id
_entity.type
_entity.pdbx_description
1 polymer ?
#
loop_
_entity_poly.entity_id
_entity_poly.type
_entity_poly.pdbx_seq_one_letter_code
_entity_poly.pdbx_strand_id
1 'polypeptide(L)' 'MYSLIGTCKLNGINPRAYLEYILTHIADHKISRIDELLPWNVADKLKPLTPPQSQSGRSG' A
#
# COMPACT_ATOMS: atom_id res chain seq x y z
N MET A 1 0.14 16.23 -15.23
CA MET A 1 0.50 16.55 -13.83
C MET A 1 0.09 15.38 -12.93
N TYR A 2 0.87 14.30 -12.89
CA TYR A 2 0.56 13.10 -12.11
C TYR A 2 1.18 13.21 -10.72
N SER A 3 0.44 13.74 -9.75
CA SER A 3 0.89 13.74 -8.35
C SER A 3 0.84 12.31 -7.80
N LEU A 4 1.86 11.90 -7.02
CA LEU A 4 1.86 10.63 -6.28
C LEU A 4 0.58 10.47 -5.44
N ILE A 5 0.04 11.57 -4.91
CA ILE A 5 -1.24 11.62 -4.20
C ILE A 5 -2.40 11.16 -5.09
N GLY A 6 -2.44 11.61 -6.35
CA GLY A 6 -3.46 11.21 -7.32
C GLY A 6 -3.34 9.73 -7.66
N THR A 7 -2.11 9.23 -7.79
CA THR A 7 -1.83 7.81 -8.04
C THR A 7 -2.26 6.95 -6.85
N CYS A 8 -2.04 7.39 -5.61
CA CYS A 8 -2.51 6.69 -4.41
C CYS A 8 -4.04 6.53 -4.42
N LYS A 9 -4.78 7.61 -4.70
CA LYS A 9 -6.25 7.59 -4.80
C LYS A 9 -6.74 6.64 -5.88
N LEU A 10 -6.11 6.62 -7.05
CA LEU A 10 -6.47 5.74 -8.16
C LEU A 10 -6.22 4.25 -7.84
N ASN A 11 -5.23 3.96 -6.99
CA ASN A 11 -4.92 2.60 -6.55
C ASN A 11 -5.68 2.18 -5.28
N GLY A 12 -6.61 3.01 -4.78
CA GLY A 12 -7.36 2.73 -3.55
C GLY A 12 -6.52 2.80 -2.27
N ILE A 13 -5.35 3.43 -2.34
CA ILE A 13 -4.41 3.55 -1.23
C ILE A 13 -4.66 4.86 -0.50
N ASN A 14 -4.65 4.81 0.83
CA ASN A 14 -4.70 6.02 1.62
C ASN A 14 -3.39 6.82 1.43
N PRO A 15 -3.42 8.05 0.91
CA PRO A 15 -2.21 8.83 0.64
C PRO A 15 -1.43 9.16 1.91
N ARG A 16 -2.09 9.22 3.07
CA ARG A 16 -1.43 9.43 4.37
C ARG A 16 -0.64 8.19 4.80
N ALA A 17 -1.27 7.01 4.73
CA ALA A 17 -0.60 5.75 5.03
C ALA A 17 0.59 5.48 4.09
N TYR A 18 0.44 5.82 2.81
CA TYR A 18 1.54 5.77 1.84
C TYR A 18 2.70 6.67 2.26
N LEU A 19 2.42 7.94 2.61
CA LEU A 19 3.49 8.87 3.01
C LEU A 19 4.19 8.41 4.31
N GLU A 20 3.45 7.93 5.31
CA GLU A 20 4.02 7.39 6.55
C GLU A 20 4.93 6.20 6.27
N TYR A 21 4.51 5.29 5.39
CA TYR A 21 5.32 4.16 4.95
C TYR A 21 6.60 4.62 4.25
N ILE A 22 6.49 5.55 3.29
CA ILE A 22 7.66 6.10 2.59
C ILE A 22 8.62 6.73 3.58
N LEU A 23 8.16 7.62 4.45
CA LEU A 23 9.01 8.34 5.40
C LEU A 23 9.72 7.40 6.38
N THR A 24 9.07 6.29 6.76
CA THR A 24 9.66 5.27 7.64
C THR A 24 10.69 4.42 6.92
N HIS A 25 10.44 4.04 5.67
CA HIS A 25 11.29 3.10 4.93
C HIS A 25 12.40 3.79 4.12
N ILE A 26 12.22 5.04 3.70
CA ILE A 26 13.16 5.73 2.79
C ILE A 26 14.54 5.98 3.42
N ALA A 27 14.63 6.08 4.74
CA ALA A 27 15.89 6.28 5.45
C ALA A 27 16.81 5.05 5.38
N ASP A 28 16.23 3.85 5.30
CA ASP A 28 16.95 2.57 5.23
C ASP A 28 17.00 1.99 3.81
N HIS A 29 16.19 2.55 2.89
CA HIS A 29 16.06 2.03 1.53
C HIS A 29 17.10 2.61 0.57
N LYS A 30 17.68 1.74 -0.27
CA LYS A 30 18.63 2.18 -1.30
C LYS A 30 17.92 2.99 -2.39
N ILE A 31 18.55 4.10 -2.80
CA ILE A 31 17.98 4.98 -3.83
C ILE A 31 17.74 4.29 -5.18
N SER A 32 18.55 3.27 -5.49
CA SER A 32 18.41 2.45 -6.71
C SER A 32 17.18 1.54 -6.72
N ARG A 33 16.40 1.49 -5.62
CA ARG A 33 15.22 0.65 -5.46
C ARG A 33 13.97 1.47 -5.11
N ILE A 34 13.97 2.76 -5.45
CA ILE A 34 12.82 3.65 -5.17
C ILE A 34 11.55 3.16 -5.86
N ASP A 35 11.68 2.42 -6.96
CA ASP A 35 10.62 1.71 -7.67
C ASP A 35 9.83 0.73 -6.78
N GLU A 36 10.45 0.10 -5.79
CA GLU A 36 9.77 -0.74 -4.80
C GLU A 36 8.87 0.07 -3.85
N LEU A 37 9.16 1.36 -3.71
CA LEU A 37 8.38 2.29 -2.88
C LEU A 37 7.23 2.93 -3.65
N LEU A 38 7.08 2.67 -4.96
CA LEU A 38 5.98 3.24 -5.74
C LEU A 38 4.62 2.74 -5.23
N PRO A 39 3.55 3.56 -5.33
CA PRO A 39 2.27 3.29 -4.68
C PRO A 39 1.69 1.93 -5.06
N TRP A 40 1.79 1.51 -6.32
CA TRP A 40 1.29 0.19 -6.74
C TRP A 40 2.05 -1.00 -6.13
N ASN A 41 3.33 -0.86 -5.82
CA ASN A 41 4.14 -1.93 -5.20
C ASN A 41 3.87 -2.06 -3.69
N VAL A 42 3.60 -0.94 -3.02
CA VAL A 42 3.28 -0.93 -1.59
C VAL A 42 1.78 -1.05 -1.31
N ALA A 43 0.94 -0.96 -2.34
CA ALA A 43 -0.51 -1.10 -2.22
C ALA A 43 -0.91 -2.34 -1.43
N ASP A 44 -0.24 -3.47 -1.69
CA ASP A 44 -0.51 -4.72 -1.01
C ASP A 44 -0.11 -4.70 0.48
N LYS A 45 1.00 -4.03 0.78
CA LYS A 45 1.51 -3.87 2.15
C LYS A 45 0.66 -2.91 3.00
N LEU A 46 0.01 -1.95 2.34
CA LEU A 46 -0.81 -0.92 2.96
C LEU A 46 -2.30 -1.29 3.05
N LYS A 47 -2.71 -2.39 2.40
CA LYS A 47 -4.03 -2.96 2.67
C LYS A 47 -4.05 -3.40 4.12
N PRO A 48 -5.08 -3.04 4.91
CA PRO A 48 -5.26 -3.68 6.19
C PRO A 48 -5.27 -5.19 5.94
N LEU A 49 -4.50 -5.93 6.72
CA LEU A 49 -4.57 -7.39 6.81
C LEU A 49 -5.98 -7.73 7.31
N THR A 50 -6.96 -7.68 6.41
CA THR A 50 -8.26 -8.28 6.64
C THR A 50 -8.03 -9.74 6.28
N PRO A 51 -7.88 -10.66 7.26
CA PRO A 51 -7.97 -12.08 6.93
C PRO A 51 -9.31 -12.29 6.21
N PRO A 52 -9.38 -13.19 5.20
CA PRO A 52 -10.65 -13.61 4.66
C PRO A 52 -11.45 -14.30 5.78
N GLN A 53 -12.20 -13.53 6.57
CA GLN A 53 -13.28 -14.03 7.40
C GLN A 53 -14.44 -14.38 6.48
N SER A 54 -14.24 -15.40 5.68
CA SER A 54 -15.28 -16.11 4.94
C SER A 54 -14.90 -17.58 4.93
N GLN A 55 -14.87 -18.16 6.14
CA GLN A 55 -15.29 -19.53 6.28
C GLN A 55 -16.82 -19.51 6.41
N SER A 56 -17.48 -19.21 5.30
CA SER A 56 -18.87 -19.57 5.07
C SER A 56 -18.90 -21.06 4.70
N GLY A 57 -19.19 -21.91 5.68
CA GLY A 57 -19.54 -23.31 5.49
C GLY A 57 -20.58 -23.67 6.55
N ARG A 58 -21.87 -23.65 6.20
CA ARG A 58 -22.65 -24.82 5.73
C ARG A 58 -23.32 -25.52 6.93
N SER A 59 -24.56 -25.14 7.25
CA SER A 59 -25.78 -25.92 6.93
C SER A 59 -25.97 -27.14 7.82
N GLY A 60 -27.07 -27.15 8.60
CA GLY A 60 -27.53 -28.30 9.38
C GLY A 60 -28.20 -27.89 10.67
#